data_AF-A0A1V6D9U5-F1
#
_entry.id   AF-A0A1V6D9U5-F1
#
_cell.length_a   1.000
_cell.length_b   1.000
_cell.length_c   1.000
_cell.angle_alpha   90.00
_cell.angle_beta   90.00
_cell.angle_gamma   90.00
#
_symmetry.space_group_name_H-M   'P 1'
#
loop_
_entity.id
_entity.type
_entity.pdbx_description
1 polymer ?
#
loop_
_entity_poly.entity_id
_entity_poly.type
_entity_poly.pdbx_seq_one_letter_code
_entity_poly.pdbx_strand_id
1 'polypeptide(L)'
;MLLVGGAVLAAAAVVGLVLMVVIRAQKPPSGFNMYPTTSEPALPAPAYVEPPPVDPPPPDPISENPGGLDPFSGLITQARDGSFELRAAVAKIAGKDQNTANPFPRYELAKDCVGFWMVPEGRVSWDIEVLKGGNYEVIVEHACDKNCAGGEYVLTVGGQTLSLKVPATGGWEDFRPSKPGRVTLATGKQTVSVSGKLRRNGNKWVPLMNIRSVRLDPAN
;
A
#
# COMPACT_ATOMS: atom_id res chain seq x y z
N MET A 1 -4.24 -68.74 -27.86
CA MET A 1 -3.54 -67.44 -27.92
C MET A 1 -3.42 -66.97 -26.47
N LEU A 2 -2.28 -67.12 -25.75
CA LEU A 2 -1.05 -66.28 -25.77
C LEU A 2 -1.44 -64.79 -25.59
N LEU A 3 -1.11 -64.02 -24.53
CA LEU A 3 0.12 -63.78 -23.74
C LEU A 3 -0.31 -63.13 -22.38
N VAL A 4 0.23 -63.45 -21.18
CA VAL A 4 1.48 -62.99 -20.48
C VAL A 4 1.23 -62.00 -19.32
N GLY A 5 1.90 -62.28 -18.19
CA GLY A 5 2.28 -61.35 -17.12
C GLY A 5 1.28 -61.30 -15.95
N GLY A 6 1.55 -61.72 -14.73
CA GLY A 6 2.82 -61.88 -14.02
C GLY A 6 2.61 -61.33 -12.60
N ALA A 7 2.04 -62.14 -11.71
CA ALA A 7 1.91 -61.83 -10.28
C ALA A 7 3.00 -62.60 -9.53
N VAL A 8 3.90 -61.90 -8.85
CA VAL A 8 4.86 -62.52 -7.93
C VAL A 8 4.83 -61.79 -6.59
N LEU A 9 4.31 -62.54 -5.63
CA LEU A 9 4.42 -62.40 -4.19
C LEU A 9 5.91 -62.39 -3.78
N ALA A 10 6.34 -61.45 -2.93
CA ALA A 10 7.68 -61.54 -2.32
C ALA A 10 7.58 -61.35 -0.80
N ALA A 11 8.03 -62.39 -0.12
CA ALA A 11 8.02 -62.64 1.31
C ALA A 11 9.18 -61.95 2.04
N ALA A 12 9.05 -61.91 3.37
CA ALA A 12 9.99 -61.37 4.34
C ALA A 12 11.31 -62.17 4.49
N ALA A 13 12.39 -61.49 4.90
CA ALA A 13 13.60 -62.01 5.55
C ALA A 13 14.19 -60.86 6.39
N VAL A 14 14.27 -60.86 7.73
CA VAL A 14 15.05 -61.64 8.72
C VAL A 14 16.57 -61.35 8.70
N VAL A 15 16.99 -60.45 9.61
CA VAL A 15 18.03 -60.53 10.67
C VAL A 15 19.41 -61.20 10.40
N GLY A 16 20.47 -60.45 10.77
CA GLY A 16 21.77 -60.94 11.32
C GLY A 16 22.98 -60.79 10.37
N LEU A 17 24.24 -60.61 10.76
CA LEU A 17 24.97 -60.35 12.02
C LEU A 17 26.48 -60.33 11.61
N VAL A 18 27.24 -59.31 12.04
CA VAL A 18 28.69 -59.31 12.44
C VAL A 18 29.81 -59.67 11.44
N LEU A 19 30.81 -58.77 11.33
CA LEU A 19 32.25 -59.02 11.67
C LEU A 19 33.03 -57.68 11.65
N MET A 20 33.10 -56.93 12.75
CA MET A 20 34.24 -56.84 13.70
C MET A 20 35.65 -57.11 13.15
N VAL A 21 36.43 -56.03 13.01
CA VAL A 21 37.91 -56.07 13.13
C VAL A 21 38.27 -55.47 14.48
N VAL A 22 38.85 -56.31 15.35
CA VAL A 22 39.32 -56.00 16.71
C VAL A 22 40.82 -55.71 16.64
N ILE A 23 41.32 -54.59 17.18
CA ILE A 23 42.55 -54.58 18.01
C ILE A 23 42.47 -53.45 19.09
N ARG A 24 42.18 -53.90 20.31
CA ARG A 24 42.64 -53.47 21.66
C ARG A 24 42.97 -51.99 21.92
N ALA A 25 42.16 -51.38 22.78
CA ALA A 25 42.53 -50.22 23.58
C ALA A 25 43.61 -50.60 24.62
N GLN A 26 44.81 -50.01 24.50
CA GLN A 26 45.72 -49.88 25.64
C GLN A 26 45.42 -48.56 26.34
N LYS A 27 45.23 -48.63 27.66
CA LYS A 27 45.09 -47.46 28.55
C LYS A 27 46.37 -46.61 28.46
N PRO A 28 46.30 -45.28 28.25
CA PRO A 28 47.49 -44.45 28.24
C PRO A 28 48.11 -44.39 29.65
N PRO A 29 49.45 -44.26 29.76
CA PRO A 29 50.15 -44.20 31.03
C PRO A 29 49.75 -42.93 31.80
N SER A 30 49.45 -43.10 33.08
CA SER A 30 49.26 -42.00 34.03
C SER A 30 50.58 -41.22 34.15
N GLY A 31 50.59 -39.95 33.71
CA GLY A 31 51.70 -39.04 34.01
C GLY A 31 52.08 -37.99 32.95
N PHE A 32 51.41 -37.90 31.80
CA PHE A 32 51.78 -36.91 30.78
C PHE A 32 50.90 -35.65 30.85
N ASN A 33 51.43 -34.59 31.49
CA ASN A 33 50.81 -33.27 31.54
C ASN A 33 51.17 -32.50 30.26
N MET A 34 50.22 -32.31 29.35
CA MET A 34 50.44 -31.68 28.02
C MET A 34 50.23 -30.16 27.97
N TYR A 35 50.07 -29.49 29.11
CA TYR A 35 49.95 -28.03 29.15
C TYR A 35 50.84 -27.45 30.26
N PRO A 36 51.91 -26.71 29.92
CA PRO A 36 52.59 -25.91 30.93
C PRO A 36 51.65 -24.78 31.38
N THR A 37 51.35 -24.74 32.67
CA THR A 37 50.65 -23.61 33.30
C THR A 37 51.63 -22.46 33.46
N THR A 38 51.80 -21.65 32.41
CA THR A 38 52.29 -20.28 32.56
C THR A 38 51.08 -19.36 32.50
N SER A 39 50.64 -18.88 33.66
CA SER A 39 49.67 -17.79 33.77
C SER A 39 50.34 -16.50 33.29
N GLU A 40 50.15 -16.17 32.03
CA GLU A 40 50.49 -14.84 31.51
C GLU A 40 49.55 -13.82 32.19
N PRO A 41 50.08 -12.76 32.83
CA PRO A 41 49.23 -11.75 33.44
C PRO A 41 48.44 -11.04 32.34
N ALA A 42 47.11 -10.99 32.48
CA ALA A 42 46.24 -10.30 31.55
C ALA A 42 46.68 -8.84 31.43
N LEU A 43 46.95 -8.39 30.19
CA LEU A 43 47.18 -6.97 29.91
C LEU A 43 45.98 -6.16 30.43
N PRO A 44 46.19 -5.02 31.10
CA PRO A 44 45.08 -4.18 31.52
C PRO A 44 44.30 -3.75 30.28
N ALA A 45 42.97 -3.91 30.32
CA ALA A 45 42.11 -3.41 29.26
C ALA A 45 42.42 -1.91 29.05
N PRO A 46 42.55 -1.43 27.80
CA PRO A 46 42.75 -0.01 27.57
C PRO A 46 41.58 0.75 28.22
N ALA A 47 41.89 1.86 28.89
CA ALA A 47 40.87 2.70 29.49
C ALA A 47 39.84 3.06 28.42
N TYR A 48 38.56 2.76 28.68
CA TYR A 48 37.48 3.14 27.80
C TYR A 48 37.40 4.66 27.74
N VAL A 49 37.81 5.23 26.61
CA VAL A 49 37.60 6.64 26.31
C VAL A 49 36.23 6.71 25.66
N GLU A 50 35.26 7.31 26.35
CA GLU A 50 33.97 7.62 25.74
C GLU A 50 34.23 8.43 24.45
N PRO A 51 33.70 8.01 23.29
CA PRO A 51 33.80 8.82 22.10
C PRO A 51 33.16 10.19 22.41
N PRO A 52 33.70 11.29 21.85
CA PRO A 52 33.07 12.60 22.04
C PRO A 52 31.60 12.51 21.63
N PRO A 53 30.69 13.23 22.31
CA PRO A 53 29.28 13.23 21.94
C PRO A 53 29.18 13.54 20.44
N VAL A 54 28.64 12.59 19.67
CA VAL A 54 28.29 12.86 18.29
C VAL A 54 27.12 13.81 18.38
N ASP A 55 27.32 15.08 18.01
CA ASP A 55 26.21 16.02 17.87
C ASP A 55 25.12 15.32 17.04
N PRO A 56 23.86 15.28 17.51
CA PRO A 56 22.80 14.71 16.69
C PRO A 56 22.85 15.44 15.33
N PRO A 57 22.76 14.72 14.20
CA PRO A 57 22.70 15.38 12.91
C PRO A 57 21.59 16.43 12.99
N PRO A 58 21.80 17.67 12.52
CA PRO A 58 20.73 18.65 12.49
C PRO A 58 19.54 17.99 11.78
N PRO A 59 18.31 18.07 12.32
CA PRO A 59 17.15 17.62 11.56
C PRO A 59 17.17 18.37 10.23
N ASP A 60 17.08 17.66 9.10
CA ASP A 60 17.12 18.26 7.77
C ASP A 60 16.14 19.44 7.72
N PRO A 61 16.60 20.72 7.61
CA PRO A 61 15.71 21.80 7.99
C PRO A 61 14.60 22.12 6.95
N ILE A 62 14.71 21.73 5.65
CA ILE A 62 13.81 22.28 4.60
C ILE A 62 13.68 21.49 3.26
N SER A 63 13.86 20.17 3.19
CA SER A 63 13.75 19.42 1.92
C SER A 63 13.16 18.05 2.21
N GLU A 64 11.92 17.68 1.91
CA GLU A 64 10.96 18.02 0.89
C GLU A 64 9.61 17.94 1.61
N ASN A 65 8.75 18.94 1.64
CA ASN A 65 7.36 18.65 1.97
C ASN A 65 6.69 18.23 0.64
N PRO A 66 6.62 16.93 0.30
CA PRO A 66 5.93 16.47 -0.91
C PRO A 66 4.42 16.70 -0.81
N GLY A 67 3.92 17.30 0.29
CA GLY A 67 2.54 17.23 0.69
C GLY A 67 2.21 15.82 1.16
N GLY A 68 0.93 15.57 1.41
CA GLY A 68 0.44 14.25 1.78
C GLY A 68 -0.11 14.18 3.20
N LEU A 69 -0.54 12.98 3.58
CA LEU A 69 -1.24 12.74 4.84
C LEU A 69 -0.31 12.98 6.03
N ASP A 70 -0.64 13.99 6.84
CA ASP A 70 -0.03 14.19 8.14
C ASP A 70 -0.57 13.15 9.14
N PRO A 71 0.29 12.32 9.75
CA PRO A 71 -0.12 11.18 10.56
C PRO A 71 -0.74 11.58 11.91
N PHE A 72 -0.57 12.83 12.36
CA PHE A 72 -1.06 13.29 13.66
C PHE A 72 -2.44 13.94 13.54
N SER A 73 -2.62 14.80 12.53
CA SER A 73 -3.86 15.53 12.27
C SER A 73 -4.83 14.76 11.38
N GLY A 74 -4.33 13.81 10.57
CA GLY A 74 -5.11 13.12 9.55
C GLY A 74 -5.50 14.02 8.37
N LEU A 75 -4.88 15.20 8.24
CA LEU A 75 -5.07 16.14 7.14
C LEU A 75 -4.04 15.88 6.03
N ILE A 76 -4.43 16.10 4.79
CA ILE A 76 -3.47 16.14 3.68
C ILE A 76 -2.91 17.54 3.57
N THR A 77 -1.60 17.65 3.72
CA THR A 77 -0.87 18.91 3.68
C THR A 77 -0.52 19.30 2.25
N GLN A 78 -0.50 20.61 2.02
CA GLN A 78 -0.10 21.19 0.74
C GLN A 78 1.39 20.97 0.49
N ALA A 79 1.73 20.49 -0.71
CA ALA A 79 3.11 20.34 -1.15
C ALA A 79 3.80 21.70 -1.33
N ARG A 80 5.13 21.70 -1.36
CA ARG A 80 5.93 22.93 -1.53
C ARG A 80 5.64 23.68 -2.83
N ASP A 81 5.38 22.94 -3.91
CA ASP A 81 4.99 23.50 -5.20
C ASP A 81 3.55 24.04 -5.21
N GLY A 82 2.81 23.87 -4.11
CA GLY A 82 1.43 24.28 -3.92
C GLY A 82 0.44 23.15 -4.19
N SER A 83 0.86 22.02 -4.77
CA SER A 83 -0.06 20.95 -5.18
C SER A 83 -0.61 20.14 -4.01
N PHE A 84 -1.67 19.38 -4.28
CA PHE A 84 -2.16 18.32 -3.40
C PHE A 84 -2.27 17.01 -4.17
N GLU A 85 -1.87 15.91 -3.54
CA GLU A 85 -2.12 14.55 -4.01
C GLU A 85 -3.08 13.83 -3.05
N LEU A 86 -4.31 13.59 -3.51
CA LEU A 86 -5.40 13.01 -2.73
C LEU A 86 -5.60 11.56 -3.17
N ARG A 87 -4.82 10.64 -2.60
CA ARG A 87 -4.81 9.23 -3.01
C ARG A 87 -6.02 8.46 -2.48
N ALA A 88 -6.48 7.49 -3.26
CA ALA A 88 -7.50 6.52 -2.86
C ALA A 88 -7.17 5.80 -1.55
N ALA A 89 -5.89 5.48 -1.32
CA ALA A 89 -5.41 4.76 -0.13
C ALA A 89 -5.70 5.46 1.20
N VAL A 90 -5.87 6.78 1.18
CA VAL A 90 -6.13 7.61 2.39
C VAL A 90 -7.49 8.31 2.33
N ALA A 91 -8.35 7.91 1.38
CA ALA A 91 -9.67 8.48 1.24
C ALA A 91 -10.60 8.02 2.36
N LYS A 92 -11.40 8.93 2.88
CA LYS A 92 -12.57 8.59 3.71
C LYS A 92 -13.66 8.13 2.76
N ILE A 93 -14.13 6.89 2.93
CA ILE A 93 -15.15 6.30 2.07
C ILE A 93 -16.47 6.27 2.83
N ALA A 94 -17.52 6.81 2.20
CA ALA A 94 -18.86 6.87 2.76
C ALA A 94 -19.90 6.38 1.75
N GLY A 95 -21.05 5.99 2.28
CA GLY A 95 -22.16 5.39 1.55
C GLY A 95 -22.75 4.29 2.41
N LYS A 96 -24.03 4.41 2.74
CA LYS A 96 -24.79 3.36 3.41
C LYS A 96 -26.04 3.13 2.59
N ASP A 97 -26.30 1.87 2.30
CA ASP A 97 -27.58 1.40 1.87
C ASP A 97 -27.79 0.03 2.53
N GLN A 98 -28.51 0.02 3.63
CA GLN A 98 -28.80 -1.21 4.35
C GLN A 98 -29.78 -2.11 3.57
N ASN A 99 -30.31 -1.64 2.43
CA ASN A 99 -31.38 -2.27 1.67
C ASN A 99 -31.01 -2.70 0.24
N THR A 100 -29.77 -2.51 -0.23
CA THR A 100 -29.34 -3.07 -1.52
C THR A 100 -28.28 -4.14 -1.38
N ALA A 101 -28.39 -5.18 -2.22
CA ALA A 101 -27.34 -6.18 -2.41
C ALA A 101 -26.15 -5.64 -3.24
N ASN A 102 -26.15 -4.35 -3.59
CA ASN A 102 -25.09 -3.73 -4.39
C ASN A 102 -23.92 -3.37 -3.49
N PRO A 103 -22.67 -3.59 -3.94
CA PRO A 103 -21.52 -3.26 -3.12
C PRO A 103 -21.29 -1.74 -3.08
N PHE A 104 -20.82 -1.27 -1.92
CA PHE A 104 -20.39 0.10 -1.69
C PHE A 104 -19.03 0.38 -2.34
N PRO A 105 -18.73 1.66 -2.60
CA PRO A 105 -17.36 2.06 -2.91
C PRO A 105 -16.41 1.50 -1.85
N ARG A 106 -15.28 0.96 -2.29
CA ARG A 106 -14.24 0.46 -1.37
C ARG A 106 -12.87 0.56 -2.01
N TYR A 107 -11.85 0.65 -1.16
CA TYR A 107 -10.47 0.59 -1.59
C TYR A 107 -10.10 -0.83 -2.03
N GLU A 108 -9.50 -0.94 -3.22
CA GLU A 108 -8.98 -2.16 -3.82
C GLU A 108 -7.46 -2.11 -3.81
N LEU A 109 -6.84 -2.77 -2.82
CA LEU A 109 -5.39 -2.76 -2.63
C LEU A 109 -4.62 -3.18 -3.90
N ALA A 110 -5.10 -4.19 -4.62
CA ALA A 110 -4.42 -4.70 -5.82
C ALA A 110 -4.36 -3.71 -7.00
N LYS A 111 -5.27 -2.72 -7.03
CA LYS A 111 -5.36 -1.72 -8.10
C LYS A 111 -4.97 -0.30 -7.65
N ASP A 112 -4.77 -0.14 -6.35
CA ASP A 112 -4.60 1.15 -5.66
C ASP A 112 -5.69 2.16 -6.04
N CYS A 113 -6.96 1.77 -5.91
CA CYS A 113 -8.08 2.63 -6.28
C CYS A 113 -9.30 2.42 -5.38
N VAL A 114 -10.21 3.39 -5.36
CA VAL A 114 -11.59 3.17 -4.89
C VAL A 114 -12.45 2.75 -6.09
N GLY A 115 -12.95 1.52 -6.06
CA GLY A 115 -13.87 0.98 -7.06
C GLY A 115 -15.24 0.67 -6.47
N PHE A 116 -16.07 -0.07 -7.21
CA PHE A 116 -17.39 -0.56 -6.78
C PHE A 116 -18.43 0.53 -6.45
N TRP A 117 -18.42 1.60 -7.24
CA TRP A 117 -19.41 2.67 -7.17
C TRP A 117 -20.75 2.19 -7.75
N MET A 118 -21.57 1.52 -6.94
CA MET A 118 -22.86 0.94 -7.36
C MET A 118 -24.05 1.37 -6.48
N VAL A 119 -23.86 2.40 -5.66
CA VAL A 119 -24.93 3.02 -4.86
C VAL A 119 -24.88 4.56 -5.00
N PRO A 120 -26.01 5.26 -5.15
CA PRO A 120 -26.04 6.72 -5.32
C PRO A 120 -25.43 7.51 -4.16
N GLU A 121 -25.45 6.94 -2.97
CA GLU A 121 -24.93 7.52 -1.73
C GLU A 121 -23.40 7.41 -1.63
N GLY A 122 -22.76 6.72 -2.58
CA GLY A 122 -21.32 6.51 -2.63
C GLY A 122 -20.54 7.81 -2.75
N ARG A 123 -19.64 8.06 -1.80
CA ARG A 123 -18.77 9.23 -1.75
C ARG A 123 -17.39 8.85 -1.24
N VAL A 124 -16.36 9.51 -1.78
CA VAL A 124 -15.02 9.56 -1.18
C VAL A 124 -14.68 11.00 -0.83
N SER A 125 -13.91 11.20 0.23
CA SER A 125 -13.47 12.53 0.63
C SER A 125 -12.11 12.54 1.29
N TRP A 126 -11.45 13.69 1.20
CA TRP A 126 -10.18 13.99 1.82
C TRP A 126 -10.28 15.33 2.54
N ASP A 127 -9.70 15.41 3.73
CA ASP A 127 -9.56 16.68 4.43
C ASP A 127 -8.16 17.21 4.17
N ILE A 128 -8.08 18.46 3.73
CA ILE A 128 -6.84 19.12 3.33
C ILE A 128 -6.58 20.33 4.22
N GLU A 129 -5.31 20.67 4.40
CA GLU A 129 -4.87 21.93 4.99
C GLU A 129 -4.20 22.80 3.92
N VAL A 130 -4.88 23.89 3.56
CA VAL A 130 -4.41 24.84 2.55
C VAL A 130 -3.56 25.90 3.22
N LEU A 131 -2.25 25.87 2.99
CA LEU A 131 -1.30 26.85 3.53
C LEU A 131 -1.35 28.14 2.70
N LYS A 132 -1.45 28.01 1.38
CA LYS A 132 -1.53 29.11 0.41
C LYS A 132 -2.76 28.93 -0.47
N GLY A 133 -3.75 29.82 -0.30
CA GLY A 133 -4.90 29.90 -1.19
C GLY A 133 -4.50 30.26 -2.64
N GLY A 134 -5.39 29.98 -3.58
CA GLY A 134 -5.13 30.20 -5.01
C GLY A 134 -6.09 29.46 -5.93
N ASN A 135 -5.86 29.57 -7.24
CA ASN A 135 -6.58 28.77 -8.24
C ASN A 135 -5.85 27.46 -8.48
N TYR A 136 -6.61 26.39 -8.65
CA TYR A 136 -6.11 25.04 -8.85
C TYR A 136 -6.81 24.38 -10.02
N GLU A 137 -6.05 23.78 -10.92
CA GLU A 137 -6.54 22.80 -11.89
C GLU A 137 -6.78 21.48 -11.16
N VAL A 138 -7.96 20.90 -11.35
CA VAL A 138 -8.30 19.60 -10.80
C VAL A 138 -7.98 18.53 -11.83
N ILE A 139 -7.21 17.52 -11.43
CA ILE A 139 -6.95 16.33 -12.22
C ILE A 139 -7.48 15.12 -11.45
N VAL A 140 -8.33 14.32 -12.08
CA VAL A 140 -8.84 13.06 -11.51
C VAL A 140 -8.25 11.91 -12.31
N GLU A 141 -7.48 11.05 -11.66
CA GLU A 141 -6.98 9.82 -12.27
C GLU A 141 -8.02 8.71 -12.05
N HIS A 142 -8.66 8.29 -13.14
CA HIS A 142 -9.74 7.31 -13.11
C HIS A 142 -9.58 6.23 -14.17
N ALA A 143 -10.23 5.08 -13.94
CA ALA A 143 -10.41 4.03 -14.94
C ALA A 143 -11.89 3.71 -15.09
N CYS A 144 -12.33 3.44 -16.31
CA CYS A 144 -13.73 3.16 -16.62
C CYS A 144 -13.82 2.33 -17.90
N ASP A 145 -14.51 1.19 -17.80
CA ASP A 145 -14.84 0.34 -18.95
C ASP A 145 -15.78 1.06 -19.91
N LYS A 146 -15.58 0.86 -21.21
CA LYS A 146 -16.34 1.52 -22.27
C LYS A 146 -17.85 1.30 -22.16
N ASN A 147 -18.29 0.15 -21.67
CA ASN A 147 -19.72 -0.16 -21.54
C ASN A 147 -20.38 0.54 -20.34
N CYS A 148 -19.58 1.05 -19.40
CA CYS A 148 -20.05 1.73 -18.20
C CYS A 148 -19.88 3.25 -18.25
N ALA A 149 -19.10 3.75 -19.22
CA ALA A 149 -18.83 5.16 -19.41
C ALA A 149 -20.09 6.04 -19.55
N GLY A 150 -19.95 7.32 -19.25
CA GLY A 150 -21.02 8.32 -19.38
C GLY A 150 -21.89 8.52 -18.13
N GLY A 151 -21.63 7.79 -17.04
CA GLY A 151 -22.06 8.25 -15.70
C GLY A 151 -21.40 9.59 -15.36
N GLU A 152 -21.92 10.33 -14.40
CA GLU A 152 -21.36 11.63 -14.00
C GLU A 152 -20.82 11.54 -12.57
N TYR A 153 -19.70 12.21 -12.30
CA TYR A 153 -19.24 12.45 -10.95
C TYR A 153 -19.27 13.94 -10.63
N VAL A 154 -19.43 14.24 -9.35
CA VAL A 154 -19.46 15.58 -8.80
C VAL A 154 -18.32 15.72 -7.81
N LEU A 155 -17.41 16.64 -8.06
CA LEU A 155 -16.36 17.05 -7.14
C LEU A 155 -16.76 18.34 -6.44
N THR A 156 -16.60 18.37 -5.12
CA THR A 156 -16.93 19.54 -4.28
C THR A 156 -15.77 19.92 -3.39
N VAL A 157 -15.49 21.22 -3.29
CA VAL A 157 -14.49 21.78 -2.35
C VAL A 157 -14.78 23.27 -2.13
N GLY A 158 -14.67 23.75 -0.89
CA GLY A 158 -14.85 25.18 -0.58
C GLY A 158 -16.17 25.78 -1.10
N GLY A 159 -17.27 25.02 -1.07
CA GLY A 159 -18.58 25.45 -1.60
C GLY A 159 -18.71 25.42 -3.14
N GLN A 160 -17.63 25.14 -3.87
CA GLN A 160 -17.63 25.00 -5.32
C GLN A 160 -17.99 23.57 -5.74
N THR A 161 -18.50 23.45 -6.96
CA THR A 161 -18.91 22.17 -7.54
C THR A 161 -18.41 22.07 -8.98
N LEU A 162 -17.74 20.96 -9.31
CA LEU A 162 -17.38 20.57 -10.67
C LEU A 162 -18.09 19.26 -11.02
N SER A 163 -18.66 19.20 -12.22
CA SER A 163 -19.40 18.04 -12.73
C SER A 163 -18.77 17.57 -14.04
N LEU A 164 -18.46 16.29 -14.15
CA LEU A 164 -17.91 15.71 -15.38
C LEU A 164 -18.51 14.33 -15.66
N LYS A 165 -18.84 14.07 -16.93
CA LYS A 165 -19.15 12.72 -17.39
C LYS A 165 -17.87 11.89 -17.41
N VAL A 166 -17.89 10.72 -16.79
CA VAL A 166 -16.79 9.76 -16.77
C VAL A 166 -16.50 9.29 -18.19
N PRO A 167 -15.34 9.64 -18.78
CA PRO A 167 -14.95 9.12 -20.08
C PRO A 167 -14.46 7.68 -19.97
N ALA A 168 -14.71 6.89 -21.02
CA ALA A 168 -14.08 5.59 -21.18
C ALA A 168 -12.56 5.75 -21.27
N THR A 169 -11.83 4.74 -20.80
CA THR A 169 -10.36 4.78 -20.75
C THR A 169 -9.72 3.68 -21.60
N GLY A 170 -9.98 2.43 -21.23
CA GLY A 170 -9.50 1.21 -21.89
C GLY A 170 -10.00 -0.05 -21.17
N GLY A 171 -10.27 0.08 -19.87
CA GLY A 171 -10.77 -0.96 -18.99
C GLY A 171 -10.81 -0.47 -17.55
N TRP A 172 -11.03 -1.38 -16.60
CA TRP A 172 -11.09 -1.05 -15.17
C TRP A 172 -9.72 -0.79 -14.52
N GLU A 173 -8.65 -1.08 -15.24
CA GLU A 173 -7.25 -0.93 -14.76
C GLU A 173 -6.44 0.05 -15.63
N ASP A 174 -7.04 0.59 -16.69
CA ASP A 174 -6.41 1.55 -17.60
C ASP A 174 -6.64 2.98 -17.10
N PHE A 175 -5.92 3.36 -16.06
CA PHE A 175 -6.08 4.68 -15.45
C PHE A 175 -5.61 5.80 -16.39
N ARG A 176 -6.45 6.83 -16.52
CA ARG A 176 -6.19 8.01 -17.34
C ARG A 176 -6.61 9.27 -16.57
N PRO A 177 -5.91 10.40 -16.78
CA PRO A 177 -6.32 11.66 -16.18
C PRO A 177 -7.53 12.24 -16.90
N SER A 178 -8.44 12.85 -16.14
CA SER A 178 -9.47 13.77 -16.62
C SER A 178 -9.36 15.10 -15.89
N LYS A 179 -9.77 16.19 -16.56
CA LYS A 179 -9.68 17.57 -16.03
C LYS A 179 -11.08 18.16 -15.93
N PRO A 180 -11.79 18.00 -14.80
CA PRO A 180 -13.15 18.52 -14.64
C PRO A 180 -13.21 20.06 -14.57
N GLY A 181 -12.09 20.74 -14.38
CA GLY A 181 -12.00 22.20 -14.38
C GLY A 181 -11.12 22.73 -13.24
N ARG A 182 -11.35 24.00 -12.90
CA ARG A 182 -10.59 24.72 -11.87
C ARG A 182 -11.44 25.04 -10.64
N VAL A 183 -10.78 25.13 -9.50
CA VAL A 183 -11.37 25.57 -8.23
C VAL A 183 -10.48 26.61 -7.56
N THR A 184 -11.05 27.50 -6.76
CA THR A 184 -10.30 28.44 -5.94
C THR A 184 -10.30 27.97 -4.49
N LEU A 185 -9.12 27.72 -3.91
CA LEU A 185 -9.00 27.32 -2.50
C LEU A 185 -8.67 28.54 -1.64
N ALA A 186 -9.41 28.74 -0.55
CA ALA A 186 -9.02 29.63 0.54
C ALA A 186 -7.99 28.95 1.47
N THR A 187 -7.17 29.75 2.16
CA THR A 187 -6.30 29.24 3.24
C THR A 187 -7.13 28.61 4.35
N GLY A 188 -6.62 27.53 4.95
CA GLY A 188 -7.24 26.81 6.07
C GLY A 188 -7.72 25.41 5.71
N LYS A 189 -8.45 24.79 6.65
CA LYS A 189 -8.96 23.42 6.50
C LYS A 189 -10.14 23.37 5.54
N GLN A 190 -10.12 22.42 4.61
CA GLN A 190 -11.22 22.18 3.67
C GLN A 190 -11.41 20.68 3.42
N THR A 191 -12.58 20.30 2.91
CA THR A 191 -12.86 18.93 2.47
C THR A 191 -13.05 18.89 0.97
N VAL A 192 -12.28 18.04 0.30
CA VAL A 192 -12.48 17.68 -1.11
C VAL A 192 -13.30 16.40 -1.13
N SER A 193 -14.41 16.38 -1.86
CA SER A 193 -15.29 15.21 -1.96
C SER A 193 -15.59 14.89 -3.41
N VAL A 194 -15.65 13.60 -3.74
CA VAL A 194 -16.15 13.10 -5.02
C VAL A 194 -17.33 12.16 -4.76
N SER A 195 -18.45 12.40 -5.43
CA SER A 195 -19.66 11.58 -5.36
C SER A 195 -20.20 11.26 -6.76
N GLY A 196 -20.93 10.15 -6.87
CA GLY A 196 -21.42 9.64 -8.13
C GLY A 196 -22.88 9.97 -8.43
N LYS A 197 -23.19 10.34 -9.68
CA LYS A 197 -24.52 10.26 -10.27
C LYS A 197 -24.56 9.03 -11.18
N LEU A 198 -24.97 7.91 -10.60
CA LEU A 198 -25.01 6.62 -11.28
C LEU A 198 -26.08 6.57 -12.37
N ARG A 199 -25.76 5.86 -13.45
CA ARG A 199 -26.74 5.48 -14.47
C ARG A 199 -27.41 4.16 -14.10
N ARG A 200 -28.59 3.92 -14.67
CA ARG A 200 -29.28 2.63 -14.60
C ARG A 200 -29.29 1.93 -15.95
N ASN A 201 -29.23 0.61 -15.91
CA ASN A 201 -29.58 -0.28 -17.01
C ASN A 201 -30.68 -1.23 -16.51
N GLY A 202 -31.93 -0.91 -16.83
CA GLY A 202 -33.10 -1.51 -16.19
C GLY A 202 -33.09 -1.29 -14.66
N ASN A 203 -33.16 -2.38 -13.90
CA ASN A 203 -33.19 -2.34 -12.44
C ASN A 203 -31.80 -2.37 -11.78
N LYS A 204 -30.72 -2.35 -12.57
CA LYS A 204 -29.35 -2.42 -12.07
C LYS A 204 -28.65 -1.07 -12.19
N TRP A 205 -27.87 -0.72 -11.17
CA TRP A 205 -26.92 0.39 -11.26
C TRP A 205 -25.74 0.01 -12.15
N VAL A 206 -25.32 0.94 -13.00
CA VAL A 206 -24.10 0.81 -13.80
C VAL A 206 -22.93 1.31 -12.96
N PRO A 207 -21.86 0.53 -12.77
CA PRO A 207 -20.68 0.98 -12.03
C PRO A 207 -20.12 2.28 -12.60
N LEU A 208 -19.77 3.24 -11.74
CA LEU A 208 -19.35 4.57 -12.20
C LEU A 208 -17.93 4.59 -12.80
N MET A 209 -16.93 4.28 -11.98
CA MET A 209 -15.50 4.34 -12.31
C MET A 209 -14.67 3.68 -11.20
N ASN A 210 -13.38 3.51 -11.42
CA ASN A 210 -12.37 3.39 -10.37
C ASN A 210 -11.65 4.74 -10.25
N ILE A 211 -11.48 5.28 -9.03
CA ILE A 211 -10.66 6.48 -8.78
C ILE A 211 -9.36 6.06 -8.12
N ARG A 212 -8.21 6.45 -8.68
CA ARG A 212 -6.90 6.27 -8.05
C ARG A 212 -6.48 7.49 -7.23
N SER A 213 -6.64 8.68 -7.79
CA SER A 213 -6.34 9.91 -7.07
C SER A 213 -7.11 11.11 -7.61
N VAL A 214 -7.15 12.15 -6.78
CA VAL A 214 -7.45 13.51 -7.20
C VAL A 214 -6.20 14.35 -6.93
N ARG A 215 -5.73 15.10 -7.92
CA ARG A 215 -4.64 16.05 -7.80
C ARG A 215 -5.16 17.47 -7.99
N LEU A 216 -4.66 18.39 -7.18
CA LEU A 216 -4.93 19.82 -7.31
C LEU A 216 -3.60 20.51 -7.63
N ASP A 217 -3.44 20.97 -8.86
CA ASP A 217 -2.23 21.65 -9.31
C ASP A 217 -2.47 23.16 -9.34
N PRO A 218 -1.58 24.01 -8.78
CA PRO A 218 -1.72 25.45 -8.90
C PRO A 218 -1.86 25.91 -10.36
N ALA A 219 -2.86 26.73 -10.62
CA ALA A 219 -3.20 27.27 -11.93
C ALA A 219 -3.05 28.80 -11.91
N ASN A 220 -1.79 29.25 -11.96
CA ASN A 220 -1.44 30.66 -12.12
C ASN A 220 -1.29 31.03 -13.59
#